data_AF-A0A7C1U2M3-F1
#
_entry.id   AF-A0A7C1U2M3-F1
#
_cell.length_a   1.000
_cell.length_b   1.000
_cell.length_c   1.000
_cell.angle_alpha   90.00
_cell.angle_beta   90.00
_cell.angle_gamma   90.00
#
_symmetry.space_group_name_H-M   'P 1'
#
loop_
_entity.id
_entity.type
_entity.pdbx_description
1 polymer ?
#
loop_
_entity_poly.entity_id
_entity_poly.type
_entity_poly.pdbx_seq_one_letter_code
_entity_poly.pdbx_strand_id
1 'polypeptide(L)'
;MNTLPEKTQQILQAHAGLIHRVVLASQNPDLVPDLDEVLRLAEENEWTELVAAIRRILAGERDLGAFRHLDEEDATIVEAILRGIQNPDTLPDLETDFDANLAAPGLASLIHAARSGNLDALKLIANMAQQMMQAGGDMARLASIIRPLVQGERDANELIKGFGAKGEKLVLDILRELGKLEGH
;
A
#
# COMPACT_ATOMS: atom_id res chain seq x y z
N MET A 1 -19.01 -11.35 21.91
CA MET A 1 -19.87 -11.50 20.73
C MET A 1 -19.81 -10.20 19.93
N ASN A 2 -18.92 -10.06 18.94
CA ASN A 2 -18.90 -8.87 18.06
C ASN A 2 -18.05 -9.05 16.77
N THR A 3 -18.02 -10.24 16.16
CA THR A 3 -16.95 -10.61 15.20
C THR A 3 -17.27 -10.43 13.70
N LEU A 4 -18.38 -9.80 13.33
CA LEU A 4 -18.76 -9.61 11.92
C LEU A 4 -18.02 -8.45 11.20
N PRO A 5 -17.90 -7.22 11.78
CA PRO A 5 -17.25 -6.12 11.06
C PRO A 5 -15.72 -6.28 10.93
N GLU A 6 -15.09 -7.05 11.82
CA GLU A 6 -13.63 -7.25 11.83
C GLU A 6 -13.15 -8.06 10.61
N LYS A 7 -13.88 -9.12 10.23
CA LYS A 7 -13.56 -9.95 9.07
C LYS A 7 -13.73 -9.19 7.77
N THR A 8 -14.84 -8.46 7.61
CA THR A 8 -15.08 -7.59 6.45
C THR A 8 -13.97 -6.55 6.32
N GLN A 9 -13.58 -5.91 7.43
CA GLN A 9 -12.52 -4.92 7.42
C GLN A 9 -11.15 -5.53 7.06
N GLN A 10 -10.84 -6.74 7.54
CA GLN A 10 -9.62 -7.46 7.16
C GLN A 10 -9.56 -7.78 5.66
N ILE A 11 -10.68 -8.25 5.07
CA ILE A 11 -10.78 -8.52 3.64
C ILE A 11 -10.56 -7.24 2.84
N LEU A 12 -11.22 -6.15 3.22
CA LEU A 12 -11.08 -4.86 2.55
C LEU A 12 -9.67 -4.30 2.64
N GLN A 13 -9.00 -4.47 3.78
CA GLN A 13 -7.60 -4.03 3.94
C GLN A 13 -6.64 -4.88 3.11
N ALA A 14 -6.77 -6.21 3.14
CA ALA A 14 -5.93 -7.11 2.35
C ALA A 14 -6.03 -6.82 0.84
N HIS A 15 -7.21 -6.38 0.37
CA HIS A 15 -7.47 -6.09 -1.03
C HIS A 15 -7.55 -4.59 -1.36
N ALA A 16 -7.17 -3.70 -0.43
CA ALA A 16 -7.28 -2.25 -0.60
C ALA A 16 -6.55 -1.77 -1.86
N GLY A 17 -5.34 -2.30 -2.12
CA GLY A 17 -4.56 -1.98 -3.32
C GLY A 17 -5.31 -2.30 -4.63
N LEU A 18 -5.99 -3.45 -4.70
CA LEU A 18 -6.79 -3.81 -5.87
C LEU A 18 -8.03 -2.92 -6.01
N ILE A 19 -8.75 -2.69 -4.90
CA ILE A 19 -9.97 -1.86 -4.88
C ILE A 19 -9.67 -0.46 -5.41
N HIS A 20 -8.61 0.18 -4.93
CA HIS A 20 -8.18 1.52 -5.38
C HIS A 20 -7.85 1.54 -6.87
N ARG A 21 -7.06 0.57 -7.35
CA ARG A 21 -6.68 0.48 -8.78
C ARG A 21 -7.90 0.38 -9.68
N VAL A 22 -8.90 -0.43 -9.32
CA VAL A 22 -10.13 -0.57 -10.11
C VAL A 22 -10.95 0.71 -10.10
N VAL A 23 -11.08 1.38 -8.95
CA VAL A 23 -11.81 2.64 -8.84
C VAL A 23 -11.14 3.76 -9.65
N LEU A 24 -9.81 3.84 -9.60
CA LEU A 24 -9.02 4.77 -10.43
C LEU A 24 -9.19 4.46 -11.92
N ALA A 25 -9.08 3.20 -12.33
CA ALA A 25 -9.25 2.80 -13.72
C ALA A 25 -10.67 3.03 -14.23
N SER A 26 -11.69 2.92 -13.37
CA SER A 26 -13.07 3.27 -13.73
C SER A 26 -13.26 4.77 -14.01
N GLN A 27 -12.42 5.63 -13.46
CA GLN A 27 -12.46 7.08 -13.73
C GLN A 27 -11.56 7.44 -14.91
N ASN A 28 -10.35 6.90 -14.93
CA ASN A 28 -9.40 7.08 -16.01
C ASN A 28 -8.49 5.85 -16.15
N PRO A 29 -8.65 5.04 -17.21
CA PRO A 29 -7.87 3.82 -17.41
C PRO A 29 -6.37 4.10 -17.66
N ASP A 30 -6.00 5.28 -18.16
CA ASP A 30 -4.60 5.66 -18.38
C ASP A 30 -3.79 5.82 -17.08
N LEU A 31 -4.47 5.98 -15.93
CA LEU A 31 -3.79 6.13 -14.64
C LEU A 31 -3.31 4.79 -14.06
N VAL A 32 -3.78 3.66 -14.58
CA VAL A 32 -3.48 2.32 -14.03
C VAL A 32 -3.14 1.33 -15.15
N PRO A 33 -2.03 1.55 -15.88
CA PRO A 33 -1.64 0.71 -17.02
C PRO A 33 -1.28 -0.73 -16.62
N ASP A 34 -0.93 -0.96 -15.35
CA ASP A 34 -0.62 -2.27 -14.78
C ASP A 34 -1.88 -3.10 -14.43
N LEU A 35 -3.08 -2.52 -14.47
CA LEU A 35 -4.30 -3.20 -14.02
C LEU A 35 -4.59 -4.48 -14.81
N ASP A 36 -4.43 -4.48 -16.13
CA ASP A 36 -4.66 -5.68 -16.96
C ASP A 36 -3.71 -6.82 -16.60
N GLU A 37 -2.46 -6.52 -16.21
CA GLU A 37 -1.53 -7.54 -15.74
C GLU A 37 -1.90 -8.05 -14.36
N VAL A 38 -2.29 -7.15 -13.44
CA VAL A 38 -2.77 -7.53 -12.10
C VAL A 38 -4.00 -8.44 -12.19
N LEU A 39 -4.97 -8.12 -13.05
CA LEU A 39 -6.17 -8.94 -13.25
C LEU A 39 -5.84 -10.31 -13.85
N ARG A 40 -4.90 -10.37 -14.80
CA ARG A 40 -4.42 -11.63 -15.38
C ARG A 40 -3.79 -12.53 -14.32
N LEU A 41 -2.92 -11.97 -13.48
CA LEU A 41 -2.30 -12.69 -12.37
C LEU A 41 -3.35 -13.17 -11.36
N ALA A 42 -4.35 -12.35 -11.04
CA ALA A 42 -5.43 -12.74 -10.13
C ALA A 42 -6.22 -13.93 -10.70
N GLU A 43 -6.53 -13.92 -12.00
CA GLU A 43 -7.19 -15.03 -12.70
C GLU A 43 -6.36 -16.33 -12.66
N GLU A 44 -5.04 -16.24 -12.81
CA GLU A 44 -4.12 -17.38 -12.64
C GLU A 44 -4.07 -17.93 -11.20
N ASN A 45 -4.40 -17.09 -10.20
CA ASN A 45 -4.48 -17.46 -8.79
C ASN A 45 -5.90 -17.84 -8.34
N GLU A 46 -6.75 -18.29 -9.28
CA GLU A 46 -8.11 -18.78 -9.01
C GLU A 46 -9.13 -17.69 -8.61
N TRP A 47 -8.82 -16.40 -8.82
CA TRP A 47 -9.76 -15.28 -8.59
C TRP A 47 -10.62 -14.95 -9.83
N THR A 48 -10.93 -15.96 -10.64
CA THR A 48 -11.57 -15.77 -11.95
C THR A 48 -12.93 -15.08 -11.86
N GLU A 49 -13.75 -15.42 -10.86
CA GLU A 49 -15.08 -14.83 -10.66
C GLU A 49 -14.99 -13.34 -10.26
N LEU A 50 -14.06 -12.99 -9.36
CA LEU A 50 -13.77 -11.61 -9.00
C LEU A 50 -13.27 -10.80 -10.20
N VAL A 51 -12.34 -11.36 -11.00
CA VAL A 51 -11.81 -10.68 -12.19
C VAL A 51 -12.93 -10.45 -13.21
N ALA A 52 -13.80 -11.44 -13.43
CA ALA A 52 -14.97 -11.29 -14.30
C ALA A 52 -15.91 -10.18 -13.80
N ALA A 53 -16.16 -10.11 -12.49
CA ALA A 53 -16.96 -9.05 -11.89
C ALA A 53 -16.31 -7.67 -12.07
N ILE A 54 -15.01 -7.54 -11.80
CA ILE A 54 -14.24 -6.30 -11.98
C ILE A 54 -14.28 -5.84 -13.44
N ARG A 55 -14.08 -6.74 -14.42
CA ARG A 55 -14.16 -6.40 -15.85
C ARG A 55 -15.55 -5.88 -16.23
N ARG A 56 -16.63 -6.44 -15.66
CA ARG A 56 -18.00 -5.92 -15.87
C ARG A 56 -18.17 -4.53 -15.27
N ILE A 57 -17.62 -4.27 -14.09
CA ILE A 57 -17.64 -2.93 -13.48
C ILE A 57 -16.86 -1.93 -14.34
N LEU A 58 -15.68 -2.28 -14.83
CA LEU A 58 -14.91 -1.41 -15.74
C LEU A 58 -15.67 -1.15 -17.05
N ALA A 59 -16.46 -2.12 -17.53
CA ALA A 59 -17.33 -1.96 -18.69
C ALA A 59 -18.60 -1.12 -18.43
N GLY A 60 -18.87 -0.72 -17.19
CA GLY A 60 -19.98 0.16 -16.81
C GLY A 60 -21.10 -0.48 -15.99
N GLU A 61 -20.99 -1.76 -15.62
CA GLU A 61 -21.97 -2.42 -14.74
C GLU A 61 -21.94 -1.84 -13.32
N ARG A 62 -23.11 -1.47 -12.78
CA ARG A 62 -23.23 -0.87 -11.43
C ARG A 62 -24.26 -1.57 -10.56
N ASP A 63 -25.00 -2.55 -11.10
CA ASP A 63 -26.01 -3.28 -10.35
C ASP A 63 -25.38 -4.36 -9.46
N LEU A 64 -25.50 -4.21 -8.14
CA LEU A 64 -25.10 -5.23 -7.17
C LEU A 64 -25.83 -6.56 -7.37
N GLY A 65 -27.06 -6.52 -7.91
CA GLY A 65 -27.87 -7.70 -8.20
C GLY A 65 -27.21 -8.67 -9.18
N ALA A 66 -26.32 -8.17 -10.04
CA ALA A 66 -25.57 -8.94 -11.02
C ALA A 66 -24.44 -9.79 -10.41
N PHE A 67 -24.01 -9.49 -9.18
CA PHE A 67 -22.86 -10.09 -8.50
C PHE A 67 -23.24 -11.01 -7.34
N ARG A 68 -24.53 -11.38 -7.21
CA ARG A 68 -25.03 -12.25 -6.13
C ARG A 68 -24.52 -13.71 -6.15
N HIS A 69 -23.84 -14.10 -7.22
CA HIS A 69 -23.23 -15.43 -7.35
C HIS A 69 -21.84 -15.50 -6.71
N LEU A 70 -21.24 -14.35 -6.39
CA LEU A 70 -19.93 -14.25 -5.76
C LEU A 70 -19.98 -14.78 -4.32
N ASP A 71 -18.84 -15.26 -3.85
CA ASP A 71 -18.68 -15.63 -2.45
C ASP A 71 -18.62 -14.39 -1.54
N GLU A 72 -18.52 -14.61 -0.22
CA GLU A 72 -18.53 -13.51 0.77
C GLU A 72 -17.35 -12.55 0.58
N GLU A 73 -16.18 -13.06 0.18
CA GLU A 73 -14.97 -12.28 0.03
C GLU A 73 -15.05 -11.40 -1.23
N ASP A 74 -15.38 -12.01 -2.37
CA ASP A 74 -15.56 -11.34 -3.65
C ASP A 74 -16.69 -10.32 -3.61
N ALA A 75 -17.83 -10.68 -2.99
CA ALA A 75 -18.95 -9.76 -2.83
C ALA A 75 -18.57 -8.52 -2.00
N THR A 76 -17.78 -8.72 -0.94
CA THR A 76 -17.28 -7.62 -0.10
C THR A 76 -16.36 -6.68 -0.89
N ILE A 77 -15.45 -7.24 -1.69
CA ILE A 77 -14.52 -6.46 -2.54
C ILE A 77 -15.30 -5.67 -3.61
N VAL A 78 -16.24 -6.32 -4.31
CA VAL A 78 -17.08 -5.70 -5.34
C VAL A 78 -17.95 -4.59 -4.78
N GLU A 79 -18.55 -4.79 -3.61
CA GLU A 79 -19.34 -3.76 -2.94
C GLU A 79 -18.49 -2.52 -2.62
N ALA A 80 -17.28 -2.72 -2.08
CA ALA A 80 -16.37 -1.63 -1.79
C ALA A 80 -15.90 -0.88 -3.05
N ILE A 81 -15.64 -1.58 -4.16
CA ILE A 81 -15.31 -0.95 -5.45
C ILE A 81 -16.47 -0.06 -5.92
N LEU A 82 -17.70 -0.60 -5.95
CA LEU A 82 -18.87 0.14 -6.41
C LEU A 82 -19.19 1.35 -5.51
N ARG A 83 -18.96 1.20 -4.21
CA ARG A 83 -19.09 2.30 -3.24
C ARG A 83 -18.00 3.35 -3.46
N GLY A 84 -16.76 2.94 -3.69
CA GLY A 84 -15.62 3.80 -3.98
C GLY A 84 -15.75 4.57 -5.30
N ILE A 85 -16.35 3.96 -6.32
CA ILE A 85 -16.68 4.65 -7.59
C ILE A 85 -17.70 5.77 -7.36
N GLN A 86 -18.69 5.54 -6.50
CA GLN A 86 -19.70 6.56 -6.16
C GLN A 86 -19.14 7.64 -5.24
N ASN A 87 -18.31 7.25 -4.27
CA ASN A 87 -17.68 8.15 -3.32
C ASN A 87 -16.26 7.66 -2.97
N PRO A 88 -15.21 8.31 -3.51
CA PRO A 88 -13.82 7.93 -3.26
C PRO A 88 -13.41 7.98 -1.77
N ASP A 89 -14.07 8.81 -0.95
CA ASP A 89 -13.81 8.90 0.49
C ASP A 89 -14.24 7.63 1.27
N THR A 90 -14.96 6.71 0.61
CA THR A 90 -15.38 5.43 1.22
C THR A 90 -14.40 4.29 0.99
N LEU A 91 -13.34 4.53 0.22
CA LEU A 91 -12.32 3.53 -0.06
C LEU A 91 -11.59 3.15 1.23
N PRO A 92 -11.24 1.86 1.42
CA PRO A 92 -10.38 1.46 2.53
C PRO A 92 -9.06 2.23 2.40
N ASP A 93 -8.50 2.67 3.53
CA ASP A 93 -7.13 3.19 3.51
C ASP A 93 -6.23 2.16 2.84
N LEU A 94 -5.29 2.62 2.00
CA LEU A 94 -4.19 1.77 1.58
C LEU A 94 -3.32 1.54 2.83
N GLU A 95 -3.74 0.63 3.72
CA GLU A 95 -2.83 0.00 4.66
C GLU A 95 -1.89 -0.84 3.81
N THR A 96 -0.89 -0.15 3.28
CA THR A 96 0.32 -0.82 2.83
C THR A 96 0.86 -1.43 4.10
N ASP A 97 0.72 -2.75 4.24
CA ASP A 97 1.13 -3.52 5.41
C ASP A 97 2.63 -3.33 5.65
N PHE A 98 2.93 -2.25 6.35
CA PHE A 98 4.18 -2.01 7.04
C PHE A 98 3.73 -1.83 8.46
N ASP A 99 3.59 -2.94 9.19
CA ASP A 99 3.53 -2.86 10.63
C ASP A 99 4.78 -2.10 11.08
N ALA A 100 4.60 -0.83 11.43
CA ALA A 100 5.72 0.08 11.67
C ALA A 100 6.66 -0.46 12.77
N ASN A 101 6.10 -1.24 13.69
CA ASN A 101 6.85 -1.93 14.74
C ASN A 101 7.79 -3.02 14.20
N LEU A 102 7.45 -3.66 13.08
CA LEU A 102 8.27 -4.69 12.43
C LEU A 102 9.18 -4.09 11.34
N ALA A 103 8.70 -3.07 10.63
CA ALA A 103 9.42 -2.44 9.53
C ALA A 103 10.54 -1.49 9.99
N ALA A 104 10.33 -0.73 11.08
CA ALA A 104 11.27 0.29 11.52
C ALA A 104 12.66 -0.26 11.89
N PRO A 105 12.81 -1.37 12.66
CA PRO A 105 14.12 -1.93 12.97
C PRO A 105 14.88 -2.43 11.74
N GLY A 106 14.18 -3.05 10.79
CA GLY A 106 14.76 -3.54 9.54
C GLY A 106 15.25 -2.41 8.65
N LEU A 107 14.42 -1.38 8.44
CA LEU A 107 14.78 -0.19 7.66
C LEU A 107 15.95 0.57 8.31
N ALA A 108 15.92 0.76 9.64
CA ALA A 108 17.01 1.41 10.37
C ALA A 108 18.34 0.66 10.22
N SER A 109 18.31 -0.68 10.33
CA SER A 109 19.51 -1.51 10.15
C SER A 109 20.10 -1.40 8.74
N LEU A 110 19.24 -1.40 7.71
CA LEU A 110 19.67 -1.23 6.32
C LEU A 110 20.23 0.19 6.08
N ILE A 111 19.59 1.23 6.61
CA ILE A 111 20.05 2.61 6.46
C ILE A 111 21.42 2.78 7.13
N HIS A 112 21.59 2.23 8.33
CA HIS A 112 22.86 2.24 9.04
C HIS A 112 23.95 1.49 8.27
N ALA A 113 23.66 0.28 7.79
CA ALA A 113 24.61 -0.49 6.98
C ALA A 113 24.99 0.25 5.69
N ALA A 114 24.01 0.86 5.01
CA ALA A 114 24.24 1.66 3.82
C ALA A 114 25.11 2.89 4.09
N ARG A 115 24.87 3.58 5.21
CA ARG A 115 25.71 4.70 5.69
C ARG A 115 27.15 4.26 5.98
N SER A 116 27.32 3.07 6.55
CA SER A 116 28.62 2.47 6.85
C SER A 116 29.35 1.92 5.60
N GLY A 117 28.81 2.12 4.40
CA GLY A 117 29.44 1.74 3.14
C GLY A 117 29.14 0.32 2.65
N ASN A 118 28.16 -0.37 3.25
CA ASN A 118 27.73 -1.67 2.78
C ASN A 118 27.01 -1.53 1.42
N LEU A 119 27.67 -1.97 0.35
CA LEU A 119 27.18 -1.86 -1.02
C LEU A 119 25.91 -2.69 -1.27
N ASP A 120 25.75 -3.83 -0.61
CA ASP A 120 24.55 -4.68 -0.75
C ASP A 120 23.35 -4.04 -0.06
N ALA A 121 23.55 -3.45 1.12
CA ALA A 121 22.52 -2.66 1.81
C ALA A 121 22.11 -1.42 1.00
N LEU A 122 23.08 -0.72 0.39
CA LEU A 122 22.82 0.42 -0.50
C LEU A 122 21.97 0.00 -1.71
N LYS A 123 22.29 -1.11 -2.37
CA LYS A 123 21.52 -1.62 -3.52
C LYS A 123 20.10 -2.02 -3.11
N LEU A 124 19.97 -2.72 -1.98
CA LEU A 124 18.67 -3.17 -1.48
C LEU A 124 17.77 -1.97 -1.16
N ILE A 125 18.28 -0.99 -0.42
CA ILE A 125 17.56 0.25 -0.11
C ILE A 125 17.19 1.03 -1.37
N ALA A 126 18.08 1.10 -2.37
CA ALA A 126 17.79 1.79 -3.61
C ALA A 126 16.64 1.13 -4.38
N ASN A 127 16.64 -0.21 -4.48
CA ASN A 127 15.55 -0.96 -5.12
C ASN A 127 14.22 -0.75 -4.38
N MET A 128 14.23 -0.83 -3.05
CA MET A 128 13.05 -0.58 -2.22
C MET A 128 12.53 0.85 -2.41
N ALA A 129 13.42 1.85 -2.42
CA ALA A 129 13.04 3.24 -2.66
C ALA A 129 12.33 3.42 -4.02
N GLN A 130 12.82 2.77 -5.08
CA GLN A 130 12.17 2.85 -6.40
C GLN A 130 10.77 2.23 -6.40
N GLN A 131 10.59 1.08 -5.74
CA GLN A 131 9.26 0.46 -5.59
C GLN A 131 8.32 1.34 -4.76
N MET A 132 8.83 1.91 -3.67
CA MET A 132 8.08 2.83 -2.81
C MET A 132 7.66 4.11 -3.55
N MET A 133 8.48 4.64 -4.45
CA MET A 133 8.10 5.76 -5.32
C MET A 133 6.93 5.41 -6.24
N GLN A 134 6.91 4.19 -6.79
CA GLN A 134 5.81 3.73 -7.65
C GLN A 134 4.51 3.51 -6.88
N ALA A 135 4.59 3.11 -5.60
CA ALA A 135 3.43 2.94 -4.75
C ALA A 135 2.69 4.26 -4.41
N GLY A 136 3.37 5.40 -4.51
CA GLY A 136 2.78 6.71 -4.24
C GLY A 136 2.52 7.00 -2.75
N GLY A 137 1.84 8.12 -2.47
CA GLY A 137 1.45 8.50 -1.10
C GLY A 137 2.61 8.63 -0.11
N ASP A 138 2.42 8.11 1.10
CA ASP A 138 3.44 8.13 2.16
C ASP A 138 4.66 7.25 1.83
N MET A 139 4.52 6.23 0.99
CA MET A 139 5.66 5.40 0.55
C MET A 139 6.59 6.17 -0.38
N ALA A 140 6.04 6.93 -1.33
CA ALA A 140 6.87 7.78 -2.18
C ALA A 140 7.60 8.86 -1.37
N ARG A 141 6.98 9.35 -0.29
CA ARG A 141 7.63 10.26 0.66
C ARG A 141 8.70 9.56 1.48
N LEU A 142 8.47 8.32 1.92
CA LEU A 142 9.49 7.52 2.61
C LEU A 142 10.71 7.29 1.72
N ALA A 143 10.49 7.01 0.44
CA ALA A 143 11.56 6.89 -0.54
C ALA A 143 12.38 8.18 -0.71
N SER A 144 11.76 9.36 -0.59
CA SER A 144 12.44 10.65 -0.75
C SER A 144 13.39 10.96 0.42
N ILE A 145 13.06 10.49 1.63
CA ILE A 145 13.86 10.71 2.84
C ILE A 145 14.95 9.65 3.06
N ILE A 146 14.95 8.53 2.32
CA ILE A 146 15.99 7.49 2.41
C ILE A 146 17.40 8.06 2.18
N ARG A 147 17.58 8.90 1.16
CA ARG A 147 18.89 9.49 0.85
C ARG A 147 19.37 10.41 1.98
N PRO A 148 18.57 11.38 2.46
CA PRO A 148 18.89 12.15 3.66
C PRO A 148 19.27 11.27 4.86
N LEU A 149 18.49 10.22 5.14
CA LEU A 149 18.73 9.30 6.27
C LEU A 149 20.08 8.59 6.15
N VAL A 150 20.44 8.09 4.95
CA VAL A 150 21.75 7.47 4.69
C VAL A 150 22.88 8.50 4.80
N GLN A 151 22.63 9.76 4.41
CA GLN A 151 23.60 10.86 4.53
C GLN A 151 23.78 11.35 5.98
N GLY A 152 22.92 10.94 6.90
CA GLY A 152 23.02 11.26 8.32
C GLY A 152 22.03 12.31 8.82
N GLU A 153 21.01 12.67 8.04
CA GLU A 153 19.92 13.56 8.47
C GLU A 153 19.09 12.90 9.59
N ARG A 154 18.84 13.61 10.69
CA ARG A 154 18.13 13.09 11.86
C ARG A 154 17.08 14.07 12.40
N ASP A 155 16.88 15.22 11.76
CA ASP A 155 15.84 16.16 12.16
C ASP A 155 14.45 15.59 11.82
N ALA A 156 13.75 15.12 12.84
CA ALA A 156 12.40 14.58 12.71
C ALA A 156 11.44 15.58 12.07
N ASN A 157 11.53 16.88 12.39
CA ASN A 157 10.60 17.88 11.89
C ASN A 157 10.75 18.12 10.39
N GLU A 158 11.97 17.99 9.87
CA GLU A 158 12.24 18.08 8.43
C GLU A 158 11.82 16.79 7.71
N LEU A 159 12.08 15.63 8.32
CA LEU A 159 11.87 14.33 7.70
C LEU A 159 10.39 13.90 7.65
N ILE A 160 9.54 14.36 8.56
CA ILE A 160 8.11 14.02 8.58
C ILE A 160 7.24 14.96 7.73
N LYS A 161 7.82 16.00 7.10
CA LYS A 161 7.04 17.01 6.37
C LYS A 161 6.21 16.37 5.26
N GLY A 162 4.90 16.59 5.34
CA GLY A 162 3.94 16.17 4.32
C GLY A 162 3.52 14.70 4.40
N PHE A 163 3.95 13.95 5.42
CA PHE A 163 3.44 12.61 5.68
C PHE A 163 2.04 12.65 6.31
N GLY A 164 1.28 11.56 6.14
CA GLY A 164 0.11 11.28 6.97
C GLY A 164 0.49 10.69 8.34
N ALA A 165 -0.43 10.68 9.29
CA ALA A 165 -0.17 10.30 10.69
C ALA A 165 0.51 8.92 10.87
N LYS A 166 0.18 7.93 10.02
CA LYS A 166 0.83 6.61 10.04
C LYS A 166 2.27 6.67 9.52
N GLY A 167 2.51 7.39 8.44
CA GLY A 167 3.84 7.59 7.87
C GLY A 167 4.76 8.38 8.80
N GLU A 168 4.25 9.43 9.45
CA GLU A 168 5.00 10.18 10.47
C GLU A 168 5.47 9.26 11.60
N LYS A 169 4.57 8.43 12.12
CA LYS A 169 4.89 7.46 13.18
C LYS A 169 6.00 6.50 12.75
N LEU A 170 5.93 5.97 11.53
CA LEU A 170 6.96 5.08 10.98
C LEU A 170 8.34 5.77 10.91
N VAL A 171 8.40 7.02 10.44
CA VAL A 171 9.66 7.79 10.37
C VAL A 171 10.24 8.01 11.76
N LEU A 172 9.40 8.37 12.74
CA LEU A 172 9.82 8.55 14.13
C LEU A 172 10.35 7.24 14.75
N ASP A 173 9.71 6.12 14.44
CA ASP A 173 10.15 4.81 14.92
C ASP A 173 11.49 4.41 14.26
N ILE A 174 11.69 4.67 12.96
CA ILE A 174 12.99 4.46 12.28
C ILE A 174 14.10 5.30 12.92
N LEU A 175 13.84 6.59 13.19
CA LEU A 175 14.82 7.48 13.83
C LEU A 175 15.19 6.98 15.23
N ARG A 176 14.22 6.46 15.98
CA ARG A 176 14.47 5.85 17.30
C ARG A 176 15.38 4.63 17.20
N GLU A 177 15.13 3.74 16.25
CA GLU A 177 15.97 2.55 16.04
C GLU A 177 17.38 2.92 15.53
N LEU A 178 17.50 3.91 14.64
CA LEU A 178 18.80 4.45 14.23
C LEU A 178 19.59 5.02 15.40
N GLY A 179 18.93 5.76 16.31
CA GLY A 179 19.57 6.28 17.52
C GLY A 179 20.14 5.17 18.42
N LYS A 180 19.49 4.01 18.48
CA LYS A 180 20.03 2.83 19.20
C LYS A 180 21.26 2.25 18.50
N LEU A 181 21.23 2.14 17.17
CA LEU A 181 22.36 1.58 16.39
C LEU A 181 23.59 2.50 16.39
N GLU A 182 23.39 3.81 16.46
CA GLU A 182 24.46 4.82 16.40
C GLU A 182 24.99 5.21 17.79
N GLY A 183 24.22 4.94 18.86
CA GLY A 183 24.60 5.18 20.24
C GLY A 183 25.39 4.04 20.91
N HIS A 184 25.75 3.01 20.15
CA HIS A 184 26.53 1.84 20.58
C HIS A 184 27.96 1.87 20.05
#